data_AF-K1TFH3-F1
#
_entry.id   AF-K1TFH3-F1
#
_cell.length_a   1.000
_cell.length_b   1.000
_cell.length_c   1.000
_cell.angle_alpha   90.00
_cell.angle_beta   90.00
_cell.angle_gamma   90.00
#
_symmetry.space_group_name_H-M   'P 1'
#
loop_
_entity.id
_entity.type
_entity.pdbx_description
1 polymer ?
#
loop_
_entity_poly.entity_id
_entity_poly.type
_entity_poly.pdbx_seq_one_letter_code
_entity_poly.pdbx_strand_id
1 'polypeptide(L)' 'GKHEVTAIKIKPEAVDPDDLEMLEDLIAAAVNSAVAAVDKDSDEEMAKMTGGMNIPGLG' A
#
# COMPACT_ATOMS: atom_id res chain seq x y z
N GLY A 1 1.22 7.22 -4.78
CA GLY A 1 0.57 6.44 -5.87
C GLY A 1 -0.85 6.96 -6.11
N LYS A 2 -1.70 6.32 -6.94
CA LYS A 2 -3.08 6.79 -7.21
C LYS A 2 -4.14 6.32 -6.20
N HIS A 3 -3.74 5.55 -5.17
CA HIS A 3 -4.65 4.97 -4.17
C HIS A 3 -5.84 4.22 -4.79
N GLU A 4 -5.58 3.53 -5.90
CA GLU A 4 -6.58 2.82 -6.69
C GLU A 4 -6.30 1.32 -6.64
N VAL A 5 -7.29 0.52 -6.23
CA VAL A 5 -7.20 -0.94 -6.25
C VAL A 5 -7.43 -1.41 -7.68
N THR A 6 -6.40 -1.97 -8.31
CA THR A 6 -6.46 -2.41 -9.71
C THR A 6 -6.92 -3.86 -9.87
N ALA A 7 -6.72 -4.70 -8.86
CA ALA A 7 -7.14 -6.09 -8.85
C ALA A 7 -7.22 -6.63 -7.43
N ILE A 8 -8.12 -7.59 -7.21
CA ILE A 8 -8.21 -8.41 -5.99
C ILE A 8 -8.13 -9.87 -6.42
N LYS A 9 -7.28 -10.64 -5.75
CA LYS A 9 -7.15 -12.09 -5.97
C LYS A 9 -7.36 -12.80 -4.64
N ILE A 10 -8.39 -13.62 -4.58
CA ILE A 10 -8.74 -14.40 -3.40
C ILE A 10 -8.44 -15.86 -3.71
N LYS A 11 -7.76 -16.53 -2.79
CA LYS A 11 -7.53 -17.97 -2.92
C LYS A 11 -8.78 -18.72 -2.48
N PRO A 12 -9.18 -19.82 -3.14
CA PRO A 12 -10.38 -20.56 -2.78
C PRO A 12 -10.40 -20.99 -1.31
N GLU A 13 -9.24 -21.34 -0.74
CA GLU A 13 -9.15 -21.72 0.68
C GLU A 13 -9.47 -20.59 1.68
N ALA A 14 -9.48 -19.32 1.24
CA ALA A 14 -9.87 -18.20 2.08
C ALA A 14 -11.38 -17.91 2.02
N VAL A 15 -12.14 -18.64 1.19
CA VAL A 15 -13.59 -18.47 1.04
C VAL A 15 -14.28 -19.62 1.77
N ASP A 16 -14.56 -19.41 3.05
CA ASP A 16 -15.44 -20.26 3.82
C ASP A 16 -16.85 -19.62 3.88
N PRO A 17 -17.89 -20.26 3.30
CA PRO A 17 -19.26 -19.73 3.37
C PRO A 17 -19.81 -19.59 4.79
N ASP A 18 -19.28 -20.37 5.74
CA ASP A 18 -19.71 -20.34 7.12
C ASP A 18 -18.93 -19.29 7.95
N ASP A 19 -17.86 -18.71 7.39
CA ASP A 19 -17.02 -17.68 8.01
C ASP A 19 -16.59 -16.59 7.00
N LEU A 20 -17.57 -15.79 6.58
CA LEU A 20 -17.34 -14.65 5.70
C LEU A 20 -16.64 -13.48 6.40
N GLU A 21 -16.81 -13.35 7.72
CA GLU A 21 -16.20 -12.27 8.52
C GLU A 21 -14.67 -12.34 8.45
N MET A 22 -14.09 -13.55 8.53
CA MET A 22 -12.65 -13.73 8.36
C MET A 22 -12.16 -13.28 6.97
N LEU A 23 -12.91 -13.55 5.90
CA LEU A 23 -12.55 -13.12 4.55
C LEU A 23 -12.58 -11.60 4.43
N GLU A 24 -13.61 -10.95 4.99
CA GLU A 24 -13.74 -9.50 5.01
C GLU A 24 -12.57 -8.83 5.75
N ASP A 25 -12.19 -9.37 6.91
CA ASP A 25 -11.05 -8.90 7.70
C ASP A 25 -9.73 -9.01 6.94
N LEU A 26 -9.51 -10.13 6.25
CA LEU A 26 -8.32 -10.34 5.42
C LEU A 26 -8.25 -9.33 4.26
N ILE A 27 -9.38 -9.04 3.62
CA ILE A 27 -9.44 -8.05 2.54
C ILE A 27 -9.15 -6.65 3.09
N ALA A 28 -9.77 -6.28 4.21
CA ALA A 28 -9.55 -4.98 4.84
C ALA A 28 -8.08 -4.77 5.23
N ALA A 29 -7.46 -5.79 5.84
CA ALA A 29 -6.04 -5.77 6.20
C ALA A 29 -5.14 -5.63 4.97
N ALA A 30 -5.42 -6.38 3.89
CA ALA A 30 -4.65 -6.34 2.66
C ALA A 30 -4.74 -4.97 1.97
N VAL A 31 -5.94 -4.36 1.89
CA VAL A 31 -6.14 -3.03 1.31
C VAL A 31 -5.40 -1.97 2.12
N ASN A 32 -5.54 -1.98 3.45
CA ASN A 32 -4.85 -1.03 4.32
C ASN A 32 -3.32 -1.15 4.19
N SER A 33 -2.80 -2.38 4.11
CA SER A 33 -1.37 -2.62 3.89
C SER A 33 -0.90 -2.09 2.53
N ALA A 34 -1.68 -2.28 1.47
CA ALA A 34 -1.37 -1.77 0.14
C ALA A 34 -1.35 -0.23 0.10
N VAL A 35 -2.29 0.43 0.77
CA VAL A 35 -2.30 1.90 0.91
C VAL A 35 -1.06 2.39 1.64
N ALA A 36 -0.73 1.79 2.78
CA ALA A 36 0.46 2.15 3.54
C ALA A 36 1.77 1.94 2.75
N ALA A 37 1.85 0.90 1.92
CA ALA A 37 2.98 0.67 1.02
C ALA A 37 3.09 1.78 -0.04
N VAL A 38 1.97 2.20 -0.62
CA VAL A 38 1.94 3.30 -1.61
C VAL A 38 2.38 4.62 -1.00
N ASP A 39 1.98 4.92 0.23
CA ASP A 39 2.41 6.12 0.95
C ASP A 39 3.91 6.08 1.20
N LYS A 40 4.40 4.96 1.73
CA LYS A 40 5.83 4.74 1.97
C LYS A 40 6.66 4.90 0.70
N ASP A 41 6.26 4.29 -0.40
CA ASP A 41 6.95 4.41 -1.69
C ASP A 41 6.97 5.87 -2.16
N SER A 42 5.89 6.62 -1.94
CA SER A 42 5.79 8.04 -2.33
C SER A 42 6.73 8.91 -1.49
N ASP A 43 6.79 8.67 -0.18
CA ASP A 43 7.73 9.33 0.73
C ASP A 43 9.18 9.00 0.39
N GLU A 44 9.49 7.75 0.06
CA GLU A 44 10.83 7.32 -0.35
C GLU A 44 11.26 8.00 -1.65
N GLU A 45 10.38 8.11 -2.65
CA GLU A 45 10.68 8.84 -3.89
C GLU A 45 10.89 10.34 -3.64
N MET A 46 10.08 10.96 -2.79
CA MET A 46 10.28 12.35 -2.38
C MET A 46 11.61 12.55 -1.63
N ALA A 47 11.98 11.62 -0.75
CA ALA A 47 13.26 11.63 -0.05
C ALA A 47 14.45 11.44 -1.01
N LYS A 48 14.32 10.60 -2.05
CA LYS A 48 15.35 10.46 -3.10
C LYS A 48 15.50 11.74 -3.92
N MET A 49 14.38 12.39 -4.28
CA MET A 49 14.40 13.65 -5.02
C MET A 49 15.03 14.79 -4.21
N THR A 50 14.65 14.92 -2.94
CA THR A 50 15.15 15.98 -2.05
C THR A 50 16.54 15.68 -1.50
N GLY A 51 16.87 14.41 -1.23
CA GLY A 51 18.18 13.95 -0.74
C GLY A 51 19.24 13.80 -1.84
N GLY A 52 18.83 13.61 -3.10
CA GLY A 52 19.72 13.73 -4.27
C GLY A 52 20.00 15.18 -4.65
N MET A 53 19.17 16.10 -4.18
CA MET A 53 19.37 17.53 -4.31
C MET A 53 20.12 18.03 -3.07
N ASN A 54 21.45 17.80 -3.04
CA ASN A 54 22.35 18.71 -2.33
C ASN A 54 22.08 20.11 -2.87
N ILE A 55 21.11 20.87 -2.33
CA ILE A 55 20.81 22.24 -2.76
C ILE A 55 22.09 23.04 -2.50
N PRO A 56 22.89 23.36 -3.53
CA PRO A 56 24.10 24.13 -3.33
C PRO A 56 23.63 25.57 -3.10
N GLY A 57 23.80 26.08 -1.88
CA GLY A 57 23.48 27.48 -1.56
C GLY A 57 22.45 27.72 -0.47
N LEU A 58 22.18 26.77 0.44
CA LEU A 58 21.51 27.07 1.73
C LEU A 58 22.51 27.41 2.87
N GLY A 59 23.66 27.98 2.51
CA GLY A 59 24.62 28.58 3.44
C GLY A 59 24.65 30.10 3.29
#